data_AF-A0A1X2H4A0-F1
#
_entry.id   AF-A0A1X2H4A0-F1
#
_cell.length_a   1.000
_cell.length_b   1.000
_cell.length_c   1.000
_cell.angle_alpha   90.00
_cell.angle_beta   90.00
_cell.angle_gamma   90.00
#
_symmetry.space_group_name_H-M   'P 1'
#
loop_
_entity.id
_entity.type
_entity.pdbx_description
1 polymer ?
#
loop_
_entity_poly.entity_id
_entity_poly.type
_entity_poly.pdbx_seq_one_letter_code
_entity_poly.pdbx_strand_id
1 'polypeptide(L)'
;MKSQRRRYPWQTTATRRHWLPPYRPWFSYLSSLAMVLALAASLLRNRTMTGNLLEISPFNIMLGPSTEALIQTGARYLPCLYGMQEHSEQAYICPDQIDQGQTGPSIPSWRLAVTNQTTAATCNLQDVCGSGTSTAQQAYRFFTAPFLHAGILHCFLVFTVQLGLGRRVERQLGPLRYGFVWLVCAFFSYLVSAVFSPTQTATMGASGALFGIVALLYVDLLTHWWRIPEAAWEFCKLLTLTVIGLISGYLPGLDNFVHIGGFVAGILLGLVVMLDMSPRRRQETTTVAARLARWAFRIVVIALFAVACGLTLNAFYQGKQEVCSVCMYLACLPVGNMCQAAGVALP
;
A
#
# COMPACT_ATOMS: atom_id res chain seq x y z
N MET A 1 -57.48 10.05 16.78
CA MET A 1 -56.13 10.32 16.24
C MET A 1 -55.08 9.67 17.14
N LYS A 2 -54.52 8.52 16.73
CA LYS A 2 -53.31 7.93 17.33
C LYS A 2 -52.27 7.84 16.21
N SER A 3 -51.16 8.57 16.35
CA SER A 3 -50.13 8.62 15.32
C SER A 3 -49.36 7.30 15.29
N GLN A 4 -49.59 6.52 14.23
CA GLN A 4 -48.71 5.40 13.91
C GLN A 4 -47.41 5.97 13.36
N ARG A 5 -46.38 6.06 14.22
CA ARG A 5 -44.99 6.24 13.76
C ARG A 5 -44.66 5.05 12.85
N ARG A 6 -44.62 5.28 11.54
CA ARG A 6 -44.05 4.34 10.57
C ARG A 6 -42.59 4.12 10.93
N ARG A 7 -42.26 2.93 11.46
CA ARG A 7 -40.88 2.46 11.55
C ARG A 7 -40.42 2.15 10.12
N TYR A 8 -39.33 2.80 9.70
CA TYR A 8 -38.77 2.66 8.35
C TYR A 8 -37.94 1.37 8.22
N PRO A 9 -37.85 0.76 7.02
CA PRO A 9 -37.46 -0.65 6.83
C PRO A 9 -35.98 -0.98 7.04
N TRP A 10 -35.15 -0.03 7.48
CA TRP A 10 -33.70 -0.24 7.61
C TRP A 10 -33.31 -1.01 8.88
N GLN A 11 -34.29 -1.34 9.74
CA GLN A 11 -34.05 -1.96 11.06
C GLN A 11 -34.36 -3.46 11.17
N THR A 12 -34.78 -4.14 10.11
CA THR A 12 -35.00 -5.59 10.16
C THR A 12 -34.54 -6.24 8.87
N THR A 13 -33.46 -7.03 9.00
CA THR A 13 -33.19 -8.27 8.28
C THR A 13 -34.03 -8.56 7.02
N ALA A 14 -33.28 -8.81 5.93
CA ALA A 14 -33.68 -9.66 4.81
C ALA A 14 -34.78 -9.15 3.85
N THR A 15 -34.38 -8.28 2.93
CA THR A 15 -34.99 -8.25 1.59
C THR A 15 -34.14 -9.06 0.62
N ARG A 16 -34.48 -10.36 0.56
CA ARG A 16 -34.19 -11.37 -0.49
C ARG A 16 -33.23 -10.92 -1.61
N ARG A 17 -31.92 -11.11 -1.41
CA ARG A 17 -30.96 -11.34 -2.52
C ARG A 17 -30.74 -12.85 -2.61
N HIS A 18 -30.80 -13.43 -3.81
CA HIS A 18 -30.67 -14.87 -4.04
C HIS A 18 -29.48 -15.47 -3.26
N TRP A 19 -29.76 -16.51 -2.49
CA TRP A 19 -28.90 -17.09 -1.46
C TRP A 19 -27.89 -18.09 -2.05
N LEU A 20 -26.72 -17.60 -2.45
CA LEU A 20 -25.50 -18.31 -2.07
C LEU A 20 -25.08 -17.75 -0.70
N PRO A 21 -24.71 -18.60 0.28
CA PRO A 21 -24.19 -18.08 1.53
C PRO A 21 -22.99 -17.17 1.21
N PRO A 22 -22.88 -15.98 1.84
CA PRO A 22 -21.76 -15.09 1.59
C PRO A 22 -20.46 -15.84 1.81
N TYR A 23 -19.51 -15.70 0.88
CA TYR A 23 -18.24 -16.38 0.98
C TYR A 23 -17.58 -16.06 2.32
N ARG A 24 -16.92 -17.04 2.94
CA ARG A 24 -16.12 -16.76 4.13
C ARG A 24 -14.90 -15.93 3.71
N PRO A 25 -14.58 -14.83 4.41
CA PRO A 25 -13.50 -13.93 4.01
C PRO A 25 -12.14 -14.46 4.47
N TRP A 26 -11.76 -15.64 3.95
CA TRP A 26 -10.54 -16.36 4.33
C TRP A 26 -9.28 -15.59 3.96
N PHE A 27 -9.24 -14.96 2.78
CA PHE A 27 -8.06 -14.21 2.35
C PHE A 27 -7.77 -13.06 3.31
N SER A 28 -8.79 -12.28 3.70
CA SER A 28 -8.61 -11.19 4.67
C SER A 28 -8.07 -11.67 6.01
N TYR A 29 -8.54 -12.82 6.51
CA TYR A 29 -8.04 -13.36 7.78
C TYR A 29 -6.63 -13.91 7.67
N LEU A 30 -6.34 -14.68 6.61
CA LEU A 30 -5.02 -15.26 6.38
C LEU A 30 -3.97 -14.19 6.11
N SER A 31 -4.29 -13.18 5.29
CA SER A 31 -3.38 -12.06 5.07
C SER A 31 -3.18 -11.23 6.34
N SER A 32 -4.21 -11.05 7.15
CA SER A 32 -4.05 -10.37 8.45
C SER A 32 -3.16 -11.15 9.41
N LEU A 33 -3.31 -12.47 9.48
CA LEU A 33 -2.40 -13.30 10.26
C LEU A 33 -0.96 -13.17 9.76
N ALA A 34 -0.74 -13.22 8.44
CA ALA A 34 0.57 -13.01 7.84
C ALA A 34 1.15 -11.63 8.19
N MET A 35 0.33 -10.58 8.20
CA MET A 35 0.74 -9.22 8.60
C MET A 35 1.17 -9.14 10.07
N VAL A 36 0.46 -9.82 10.98
CA VAL A 36 0.86 -9.89 12.41
C VAL A 36 2.18 -10.64 12.56
N LEU A 37 2.32 -11.78 11.88
CA LEU A 37 3.56 -12.57 11.93
C LEU A 37 4.74 -11.80 11.36
N ALA A 38 4.54 -11.07 10.27
CA ALA A 38 5.56 -10.22 9.67
C ALA A 38 5.99 -9.08 10.61
N LEU A 39 5.03 -8.40 11.25
CA LEU A 39 5.34 -7.38 12.26
C LEU A 39 6.12 -7.97 13.45
N ALA A 40 5.72 -9.14 13.94
CA ALA A 40 6.44 -9.83 15.02
C ALA A 40 7.89 -10.19 14.59
N ALA A 41 8.08 -10.66 13.36
CA ALA A 41 9.41 -10.94 12.81
C ALA A 41 10.28 -9.68 12.74
N SER A 42 9.73 -8.55 12.27
CA SER A 42 10.46 -7.26 12.23
C SER A 42 10.83 -6.75 13.63
N LEU A 43 9.95 -6.91 14.63
CA LEU A 43 10.23 -6.56 16.02
C LEU A 43 11.33 -7.45 16.63
N LEU A 44 11.29 -8.76 16.36
CA LEU A 44 12.34 -9.69 16.79
C LEU A 44 13.67 -9.36 16.13
N ARG A 45 13.67 -9.03 14.83
CA ARG A 45 14.86 -8.58 14.12
C ARG A 45 15.43 -7.31 14.75
N ASN A 46 14.57 -6.34 15.07
CA ASN A 46 15.00 -5.11 15.74
C ASN A 46 15.67 -5.38 17.10
N ARG A 47 15.13 -6.33 17.87
CA ARG A 47 15.74 -6.75 19.14
C ARG A 47 17.12 -7.36 18.97
N THR A 48 17.34 -8.14 17.91
CA THR A 48 18.67 -8.72 17.64
C THR A 48 19.71 -7.68 17.24
N MET A 49 19.28 -6.56 16.64
CA MET A 49 20.17 -5.50 16.17
C MET A 49 20.43 -4.44 17.26
N THR A 50 19.36 -3.93 17.88
CA THR A 50 19.42 -2.78 18.80
C THR A 50 19.32 -3.16 20.28
N GLY A 51 19.13 -4.45 20.59
CA GLY A 51 18.77 -4.91 21.93
C GLY A 51 17.31 -4.65 22.33
N ASN A 52 16.59 -3.75 21.63
CA ASN A 52 15.23 -3.31 21.94
C ASN A 52 14.20 -3.82 20.93
N LEU A 53 12.99 -4.16 21.40
CA LEU A 53 11.89 -4.56 20.50
C LEU A 53 11.34 -3.38 19.69
N LEU A 54 11.23 -2.22 20.33
CA LEU A 54 10.67 -0.99 19.76
C LEU A 54 11.75 0.07 19.72
N GLU A 55 11.76 0.88 18.68
CA GLU A 55 12.59 2.08 18.59
C GLU A 55 11.88 3.25 19.28
N ILE A 56 12.34 3.59 20.49
CA ILE A 56 11.77 4.69 21.29
C ILE A 56 12.69 5.93 21.25
N SER A 57 13.96 5.74 20.93
CA SER A 57 14.96 6.79 20.75
C SER A 57 15.71 6.53 19.44
N PRO A 58 15.57 7.40 18.42
CA PRO A 58 14.66 8.56 18.34
C PRO A 58 13.18 8.16 18.39
N PHE A 59 12.30 9.10 18.75
CA PHE A 59 10.87 8.79 18.92
C PHE A 59 10.23 8.34 17.60
N ASN A 60 9.84 7.06 17.53
CA ASN A 60 9.09 6.49 16.42
C ASN A 60 7.57 6.55 16.71
N ILE A 61 6.87 7.44 16.01
CA ILE A 61 5.40 7.59 16.14
C ILE A 61 4.63 6.31 15.81
N MET A 62 5.19 5.41 15.00
CA MET A 62 4.53 4.17 14.61
C MET A 62 4.56 3.10 15.70
N LEU A 63 5.34 3.31 16.76
CA LEU A 63 5.59 2.33 17.82
C LEU A 63 6.00 0.98 17.20
N GLY A 64 7.15 0.98 16.52
CA GLY A 64 7.61 -0.13 15.70
C GLY A 64 9.11 -0.36 15.77
N PRO A 65 9.60 -1.32 14.97
CA PRO A 65 11.02 -1.55 14.77
C PRO A 65 11.68 -0.39 13.99
N SER A 66 13.01 -0.37 13.95
CA SER A 66 13.76 0.56 13.12
C SER A 66 13.54 0.32 11.63
N THR A 67 13.73 1.37 10.83
CA THR A 67 13.68 1.29 9.37
C THR A 67 14.64 0.25 8.82
N GLU A 68 15.81 0.13 9.42
CA GLU A 68 16.80 -0.88 9.04
C GLU A 68 16.26 -2.31 9.24
N ALA A 69 15.68 -2.61 10.42
CA ALA A 69 15.05 -3.89 10.66
C ALA A 69 13.88 -4.18 9.70
N LEU A 70 13.13 -3.14 9.30
CA LEU A 70 12.07 -3.24 8.28
C LEU A 70 12.64 -3.53 6.90
N ILE A 71 13.75 -2.90 6.51
CA ILE A 71 14.45 -3.18 5.26
C ILE A 71 14.96 -4.62 5.29
N GLN A 72 15.65 -5.07 6.32
CA GLN A 72 16.16 -6.44 6.36
C GLN A 72 15.05 -7.51 6.37
N THR A 73 13.85 -7.18 6.85
CA THR A 73 12.69 -8.09 6.81
C THR A 73 11.88 -8.03 5.51
N GLY A 74 12.18 -7.11 4.59
CA GLY A 74 11.62 -7.11 3.24
C GLY A 74 10.79 -5.88 2.87
N ALA A 75 10.93 -4.75 3.59
CA ALA A 75 10.29 -3.50 3.19
C ALA A 75 10.80 -3.04 1.82
N ARG A 76 10.00 -2.31 1.05
CA ARG A 76 10.48 -1.78 -0.23
C ARG A 76 11.47 -0.67 0.05
N TYR A 77 12.70 -0.83 -0.44
CA TYR A 77 13.77 0.17 -0.35
C TYR A 77 14.53 0.18 -1.67
N LEU A 78 14.63 1.35 -2.30
CA LEU A 78 15.07 1.41 -3.70
C LEU A 78 16.53 0.99 -3.92
N PRO A 79 17.48 1.38 -3.06
CA PRO A 79 18.85 0.89 -3.16
C PRO A 79 18.99 -0.63 -3.03
N CYS A 80 18.01 -1.34 -2.46
CA CYS A 80 18.02 -2.81 -2.45
C CYS A 80 17.34 -3.46 -3.65
N LEU A 81 16.53 -2.70 -4.40
CA LEU A 81 15.81 -3.16 -5.57
C LEU A 81 16.69 -3.12 -6.83
N TYR A 82 17.59 -2.13 -6.91
CA TYR A 82 18.62 -2.05 -7.92
C TYR A 82 19.98 -2.09 -7.24
N GLY A 83 20.93 -2.82 -7.81
CA GLY A 83 22.34 -2.65 -7.48
C GLY A 83 22.84 -1.32 -8.05
N MET A 84 22.37 -0.18 -7.54
CA MET A 84 22.79 1.13 -8.01
C MET A 84 24.30 1.26 -7.82
N GLN A 85 25.04 1.34 -8.93
CA GLN A 85 26.47 1.68 -8.91
C GLN A 85 26.69 3.13 -8.44
N GLU A 86 25.71 4.01 -8.64
CA GLU A 86 25.80 5.46 -8.36
C GLU A 86 25.69 5.82 -6.87
N HIS A 87 25.26 4.90 -6.00
CA HIS A 87 25.29 5.08 -4.54
C HIS A 87 26.31 4.14 -3.87
N SER A 88 27.20 3.50 -4.65
CA SER A 88 28.19 2.57 -4.09
C SER A 88 29.27 3.24 -3.24
N GLU A 89 29.39 4.58 -3.30
CA GLU A 89 30.30 5.38 -2.46
C GLU A 89 29.62 5.93 -1.18
N GLN A 90 28.31 5.75 -1.02
CA GLN A 90 27.58 6.22 0.17
C GLN A 90 27.67 5.20 1.29
N ALA A 91 28.13 5.65 2.45
CA ALA A 91 28.19 4.86 3.68
C ALA A 91 26.92 5.10 4.51
N TYR A 92 26.29 4.03 5.00
CA TYR A 92 25.10 4.10 5.85
C TYR A 92 25.51 4.05 7.31
N ILE A 93 24.85 4.76 8.22
CA ILE A 93 25.17 4.65 9.67
C ILE A 93 24.46 3.42 10.25
N CYS A 94 25.22 2.54 10.91
CA CYS A 94 24.68 1.31 11.48
C CYS A 94 23.97 1.55 12.82
N PRO A 95 22.93 0.74 13.13
CA PRO A 95 22.21 0.84 14.40
C PRO A 95 23.11 0.62 15.63
N ASP A 96 24.07 -0.30 15.53
CA ASP A 96 24.89 -0.79 16.66
C ASP A 96 25.87 0.26 17.24
N GLN A 97 25.90 1.46 16.66
CA GLN A 97 26.91 2.49 16.93
C GLN A 97 26.29 3.81 17.40
N ILE A 98 24.96 3.93 17.38
CA ILE A 98 24.22 5.10 17.89
C ILE A 98 24.33 5.17 19.43
N ASP A 99 24.59 4.05 20.11
CA ASP A 99 24.75 3.97 21.57
C ASP A 99 26.19 4.24 22.07
N GLN A 100 27.20 4.43 21.20
CA GLN A 100 28.59 4.66 21.61
C GLN A 100 29.00 6.14 21.76
N GLY A 101 28.09 6.98 22.30
CA GLY A 101 28.45 8.33 22.76
C GLY A 101 28.93 9.32 21.70
N GLN A 102 28.89 8.96 20.41
CA GLN A 102 29.02 9.93 19.33
C GLN A 102 27.64 10.48 19.03
N THR A 103 27.51 11.80 19.10
CA THR A 103 26.36 12.56 18.62
C THR A 103 26.21 12.36 17.12
N GLY A 104 25.70 11.19 16.72
CA GLY A 104 25.12 10.99 15.40
C GLY A 104 23.96 11.97 15.26
N PRO A 105 23.71 12.50 14.05
CA PRO A 105 22.63 13.45 13.88
C PRO A 105 21.33 12.79 14.34
N SER A 106 20.53 13.53 15.09
CA SER A 106 19.16 13.20 15.51
C SER A 106 18.28 13.05 14.26
N ILE A 107 18.52 12.01 13.47
CA ILE A 107 17.80 11.70 12.25
C ILE A 107 16.55 10.94 12.68
N PRO A 108 15.36 11.32 12.19
CA PRO A 108 14.15 10.60 12.53
C PRO A 108 14.24 9.15 12.01
N SER A 109 13.70 8.22 12.80
CA SER A 109 13.73 6.74 12.68
C SER A 109 13.30 6.14 11.32
N TRP A 110 12.83 6.97 10.39
CA TRP A 110 12.20 6.58 9.13
C TRP A 110 13.02 6.83 7.87
N ARG A 111 14.25 7.33 8.03
CA ARG A 111 15.24 7.45 6.97
C ARG A 111 16.56 6.89 7.48
N LEU A 112 17.23 6.10 6.63
CA LEU A 112 18.60 5.70 6.91
C LEU A 112 19.53 6.91 6.81
N ALA A 113 20.36 7.10 7.83
CA ALA A 113 21.39 8.12 7.82
C ALA A 113 22.47 7.76 6.79
N VAL A 114 22.71 8.66 5.84
CA VAL A 114 23.74 8.52 4.81
C VAL A 114 24.88 9.49 5.08
N THR A 115 26.11 9.02 4.99
CA THR A 115 27.34 9.80 5.16
C THR A 115 28.33 9.51 4.03
N ASN A 116 29.13 10.53 3.69
CA ASN A 116 30.23 10.40 2.74
C ASN A 116 31.56 10.03 3.43
N GLN A 117 31.56 9.89 4.76
CA GLN A 117 32.72 9.52 5.56
C GLN A 117 32.55 8.10 6.10
N THR A 118 33.48 7.21 5.76
CA THR A 118 33.56 5.87 6.34
C THR A 118 34.14 5.95 7.75
N THR A 119 33.36 5.50 8.73
CA THR A 119 33.78 5.42 10.13
C THR A 119 33.54 4.00 10.65
N ALA A 120 34.00 3.67 11.86
CA ALA A 120 33.65 2.40 12.49
C ALA A 120 32.13 2.22 12.68
N ALA A 121 31.38 3.32 12.61
CA ALA A 121 29.93 3.36 12.73
C ALA A 121 29.16 3.12 11.41
N THR A 122 29.85 2.90 10.28
CA THR A 122 29.20 2.81 8.97
C THR A 122 29.11 1.39 8.40
N CYS A 123 27.98 1.08 7.77
CA CYS A 123 27.70 -0.15 7.02
C CYS A 123 27.67 0.10 5.53
N ASN A 124 27.92 -0.97 4.78
CA ASN A 124 27.70 -0.97 3.35
C ASN A 124 26.21 -1.21 3.03
N LEU A 125 25.84 -1.06 1.76
CA LEU A 125 24.49 -1.32 1.28
C LEU A 125 24.06 -2.79 1.46
N GLN A 126 25.01 -3.73 1.44
CA GLN A 126 24.74 -5.16 1.57
C GLN A 126 24.25 -5.51 2.97
N ASP A 127 24.85 -4.90 3.99
CA ASP A 127 24.45 -5.00 5.40
C ASP A 127 23.03 -4.46 5.56
N VAL A 128 22.77 -3.28 4.97
CA VAL A 128 21.44 -2.64 4.95
C VAL A 128 20.37 -3.54 4.32
N CYS A 129 20.71 -4.12 3.16
CA CYS A 129 19.78 -4.95 2.40
C CYS A 129 19.64 -6.38 2.96
N GLY A 130 20.44 -6.76 3.97
CA GLY A 130 20.51 -8.13 4.48
C GLY A 130 20.93 -9.16 3.42
N SER A 131 21.61 -8.71 2.36
CA SER A 131 22.05 -9.56 1.25
C SER A 131 23.53 -9.82 1.45
N GLY A 132 23.91 -10.98 1.97
CA GLY A 132 25.34 -11.37 2.09
C GLY A 132 26.07 -11.54 0.75
N THR A 133 25.55 -11.00 -0.36
CA THR A 133 26.02 -11.12 -1.74
C THR A 133 26.00 -9.77 -2.47
N SER A 134 26.85 -9.63 -3.49
CA SER A 134 27.20 -8.36 -4.16
C SER A 134 26.16 -7.78 -5.14
N THR A 135 25.02 -8.42 -5.36
CA THR A 135 23.99 -7.96 -6.32
C THR A 135 22.64 -7.78 -5.65
N ALA A 136 22.36 -6.56 -5.17
CA ALA A 136 21.07 -6.20 -4.58
C ALA A 136 19.97 -6.07 -5.66
N GLN A 137 19.48 -7.22 -6.14
CA GLN A 137 18.30 -7.33 -7.02
C GLN A 137 17.13 -7.97 -6.26
N GLN A 138 16.69 -7.34 -5.17
CA GLN A 138 15.74 -7.93 -4.25
C GLN A 138 14.27 -7.68 -4.67
N ALA A 139 13.92 -8.07 -5.91
CA ALA A 139 12.58 -7.86 -6.47
C ALA A 139 11.44 -8.51 -5.66
N TYR A 140 11.74 -9.49 -4.80
CA TYR A 140 10.77 -10.05 -3.86
C TYR A 140 10.14 -8.99 -2.95
N ARG A 141 10.81 -7.85 -2.74
CA ARG A 141 10.33 -6.72 -1.92
C ARG A 141 9.02 -6.12 -2.41
N PHE A 142 8.70 -6.24 -3.71
CA PHE A 142 7.39 -5.86 -4.24
C PHE A 142 6.23 -6.70 -3.67
N PHE A 143 6.52 -7.92 -3.22
CA PHE A 143 5.55 -8.86 -2.70
C PHE A 143 5.59 -8.99 -1.18
N THR A 144 6.74 -8.76 -0.54
CA THR A 144 6.85 -8.80 0.94
C THR A 144 6.43 -7.49 1.60
N ALA A 145 6.74 -6.33 1.01
CA ALA A 145 6.40 -5.03 1.56
C ALA A 145 4.89 -4.84 1.88
N PRO A 146 3.94 -5.34 1.06
CA PRO A 146 2.51 -5.31 1.39
C PRO A 146 2.12 -5.95 2.73
N PHE A 147 2.92 -6.89 3.26
CA PHE A 147 2.61 -7.59 4.51
C PHE A 147 3.32 -6.98 5.73
N LEU A 148 4.36 -6.18 5.51
CA LEU A 148 5.10 -5.49 6.57
C LEU A 148 4.40 -4.21 7.00
N HIS A 149 4.62 -3.78 8.24
CA HIS A 149 4.04 -2.55 8.78
C HIS A 149 5.11 -1.80 9.56
N ALA A 150 5.11 -0.48 9.44
CA ALA A 150 6.08 0.41 10.10
C ALA A 150 6.02 0.35 11.65
N GLY A 151 4.94 -0.19 12.20
CA GLY A 151 4.77 -0.40 13.63
C GLY A 151 3.35 -0.80 14.01
N ILE A 152 3.07 -0.82 15.30
CA ILE A 152 1.78 -1.25 15.86
C ILE A 152 0.65 -0.31 15.40
N LEU A 153 0.88 1.01 15.41
CA LEU A 153 -0.12 1.99 14.99
C LEU A 153 -0.51 1.81 13.52
N HIS A 154 0.48 1.68 12.64
CA HIS A 154 0.25 1.46 11.21
C HIS A 154 -0.50 0.14 10.96
N CYS A 155 -0.11 -0.94 11.64
CA CYS A 155 -0.80 -2.23 11.55
C CYS A 155 -2.27 -2.13 11.99
N PHE A 156 -2.53 -1.44 13.09
CA PHE A 156 -3.90 -1.18 13.56
C PHE A 156 -4.74 -0.43 12.52
N LEU A 157 -4.22 0.66 11.96
CA LEU A 157 -4.92 1.45 10.94
C LEU A 157 -5.26 0.60 9.71
N VAL A 158 -4.31 -0.19 9.21
CA VAL A 158 -4.55 -1.11 8.09
C VAL A 158 -5.63 -2.15 8.44
N PHE A 159 -5.61 -2.69 9.66
CA PHE A 159 -6.57 -3.71 10.09
C PHE A 159 -7.99 -3.17 10.18
N THR A 160 -8.19 -1.91 10.59
CA THR A 160 -9.52 -1.29 10.61
C THR A 160 -10.16 -1.29 9.22
N VAL A 161 -9.37 -1.05 8.16
CA VAL A 161 -9.85 -1.05 6.78
C VAL A 161 -9.93 -2.47 6.21
N GLN A 162 -8.90 -3.30 6.37
CA GLN A 162 -8.87 -4.70 5.87
C GLN A 162 -9.98 -5.55 6.50
N LEU A 163 -10.07 -5.54 7.84
CA LEU A 163 -11.07 -6.33 8.56
C LEU A 163 -12.42 -5.61 8.67
N GLY A 164 -12.50 -4.30 8.48
CA GLY A 164 -13.78 -3.59 8.40
C GLY A 164 -14.40 -3.70 7.01
N LEU A 165 -13.74 -3.08 6.03
CA LEU A 165 -14.20 -2.94 4.64
C LEU A 165 -13.81 -4.13 3.78
N GLY A 166 -12.54 -4.55 3.82
CA GLY A 166 -12.01 -5.64 2.99
C GLY A 166 -12.82 -6.94 3.11
N ARG A 167 -13.07 -7.42 4.34
CA ARG A 167 -13.94 -8.59 4.58
C ARG A 167 -15.35 -8.46 4.00
N ARG A 168 -15.93 -7.25 3.98
CA ARG A 168 -17.27 -7.03 3.42
C ARG A 168 -17.25 -7.18 1.90
N VAL A 169 -16.21 -6.66 1.26
CA VAL A 169 -16.00 -6.81 -0.19
C VAL A 169 -15.69 -8.27 -0.54
N GLU A 170 -14.83 -8.93 0.23
CA GLU A 170 -14.48 -10.34 0.01
C GLU A 170 -15.68 -11.28 0.12
N ARG A 171 -16.60 -11.04 1.06
CA ARG A 171 -17.85 -11.82 1.17
C ARG A 171 -18.71 -11.76 -0.08
N GLN A 172 -18.58 -10.70 -0.88
CA GLN A 172 -19.32 -10.51 -2.12
C GLN A 172 -18.57 -11.06 -3.34
N LEU A 173 -17.26 -10.81 -3.43
CA LEU A 173 -16.42 -11.26 -4.56
C LEU A 173 -15.98 -12.72 -4.47
N GLY A 174 -15.90 -13.26 -3.26
CA GLY A 174 -15.24 -14.52 -2.96
C GLY A 174 -13.73 -14.37 -2.74
N PRO A 175 -13.12 -15.27 -1.96
CA PRO A 175 -11.73 -15.14 -1.50
C PRO A 175 -10.71 -15.11 -2.64
N LEU A 176 -10.90 -15.92 -3.68
CA LEU A 176 -9.96 -16.00 -4.80
C LEU A 176 -9.93 -14.71 -5.64
N ARG A 177 -11.11 -14.17 -5.98
CA ARG A 177 -11.21 -12.94 -6.77
C ARG A 177 -10.72 -11.74 -5.97
N TYR A 178 -11.13 -11.66 -4.70
CA TYR A 178 -10.66 -10.61 -3.79
C TYR A 178 -9.14 -10.67 -3.63
N GLY A 179 -8.58 -11.87 -3.38
CA GLY A 179 -7.14 -12.07 -3.23
C GLY A 179 -6.36 -11.70 -4.49
N PHE A 180 -6.86 -12.06 -5.68
CA PHE A 180 -6.24 -11.65 -6.96
C PHE A 180 -6.21 -10.13 -7.11
N VAL A 181 -7.35 -9.44 -6.92
CA VAL A 181 -7.42 -7.98 -7.00
C VAL A 181 -6.49 -7.34 -5.98
N TRP A 182 -6.47 -7.84 -4.75
CA TRP A 182 -5.61 -7.36 -3.67
C TRP A 182 -4.13 -7.47 -4.05
N LEU A 183 -3.69 -8.63 -4.54
CA LEU A 183 -2.29 -8.89 -4.90
C LEU A 183 -1.83 -8.05 -6.11
N VAL A 184 -2.67 -7.91 -7.13
CA VAL A 184 -2.33 -7.10 -8.32
C VAL A 184 -2.28 -5.60 -7.97
N CYS A 185 -3.22 -5.11 -7.15
CA CYS A 185 -3.18 -3.73 -6.67
C CYS A 185 -1.96 -3.49 -5.79
N ALA A 186 -1.62 -4.43 -4.89
CA ALA A 186 -0.41 -4.38 -4.08
C ALA A 186 0.83 -4.26 -4.98
N PHE A 187 1.03 -5.21 -5.89
CA PHE A 187 2.20 -5.22 -6.78
C PHE A 187 2.34 -3.93 -7.59
N PHE A 188 1.28 -3.51 -8.29
CA PHE A 188 1.35 -2.31 -9.12
C PHE A 188 1.56 -1.03 -8.30
N SER A 189 1.00 -0.97 -7.09
CA SER A 189 1.22 0.18 -6.20
C SER A 189 2.69 0.35 -5.80
N TYR A 190 3.38 -0.73 -5.46
CA TYR A 190 4.80 -0.69 -5.12
C TYR A 190 5.68 -0.44 -6.34
N LEU A 191 5.26 -0.88 -7.52
CA LEU A 191 5.94 -0.55 -8.77
C LEU A 191 5.86 0.95 -9.10
N VAL A 192 4.68 1.58 -8.95
CA VAL A 192 4.52 3.04 -9.10
C VAL A 192 5.40 3.77 -8.08
N SER A 193 5.33 3.37 -6.81
CA SER A 193 6.22 3.87 -5.77
C SER A 193 7.69 3.73 -6.13
N ALA A 194 8.11 2.62 -6.75
CA ALA A 194 9.51 2.41 -7.12
C ALA A 194 10.05 3.40 -8.15
N VAL A 195 9.17 3.97 -8.99
CA VAL A 195 9.55 4.99 -9.99
C VAL A 195 9.53 6.40 -9.39
N PHE A 196 8.51 6.72 -8.58
CA PHE A 196 8.23 8.11 -8.20
C PHE A 196 8.62 8.48 -6.77
N SER A 197 8.75 7.52 -5.85
CA SER A 197 9.07 7.81 -4.45
C SER A 197 10.57 8.08 -4.24
N PRO A 198 10.93 8.88 -3.22
CA PRO A 198 12.32 9.17 -2.89
C PRO A 198 13.14 7.89 -2.65
N THR A 199 14.38 7.86 -3.16
CA THR A 199 15.28 6.68 -3.11
C THR A 199 15.54 6.18 -1.70
N GLN A 200 15.76 7.11 -0.76
CA GLN A 200 16.23 6.81 0.60
C GLN A 200 15.10 6.55 1.60
N THR A 201 13.86 6.36 1.12
CA THR A 201 12.71 6.06 1.96
C THR A 201 12.31 4.61 1.83
N ALA A 202 12.12 3.95 2.97
CA ALA A 202 11.56 2.60 3.00
C ALA A 202 10.03 2.68 3.09
N THR A 203 9.34 1.87 2.29
CA THR A 203 7.88 1.85 2.20
C THR A 203 7.35 0.44 2.45
N MET A 204 6.24 0.34 3.18
CA MET A 204 5.59 -0.93 3.51
C MET A 204 4.10 -0.74 3.81
N GLY A 205 3.37 -1.84 3.97
CA GLY A 205 1.95 -1.85 4.33
C GLY A 205 1.03 -2.32 3.21
N ALA A 206 -0.11 -2.87 3.62
CA ALA A 206 -1.16 -3.34 2.69
C ALA A 206 -1.98 -2.20 2.08
N SER A 207 -1.67 -0.94 2.40
CA SER A 207 -2.51 0.21 2.04
C SER A 207 -2.68 0.38 0.52
N GLY A 208 -1.66 0.09 -0.29
CA GLY A 208 -1.80 0.10 -1.76
C GLY A 208 -2.88 -0.86 -2.27
N ALA A 209 -2.92 -2.08 -1.73
CA ALA A 209 -3.98 -3.04 -2.03
C ALA A 209 -5.35 -2.52 -1.60
N LEU A 210 -5.43 -1.95 -0.40
CA LEU A 210 -6.66 -1.41 0.18
C LEU A 210 -7.20 -0.20 -0.59
N PHE A 211 -6.34 0.71 -1.04
CA PHE A 211 -6.71 1.80 -1.94
C PHE A 211 -7.27 1.26 -3.26
N GLY A 212 -6.73 0.16 -3.77
CA GLY A 212 -7.30 -0.55 -4.90
C GLY A 212 -8.70 -1.12 -4.64
N ILE A 213 -8.94 -1.67 -3.45
CA ILE A 213 -10.29 -2.11 -3.03
C ILE A 213 -11.26 -0.93 -2.89
N VAL A 214 -10.81 0.21 -2.34
CA VAL A 214 -11.61 1.44 -2.25
C VAL A 214 -11.96 1.97 -3.65
N ALA A 215 -11.01 2.00 -4.57
CA ALA A 215 -11.24 2.36 -5.97
C ALA A 215 -12.25 1.44 -6.66
N LEU A 216 -12.18 0.13 -6.42
CA LEU A 216 -13.17 -0.82 -6.91
C LEU A 216 -14.58 -0.53 -6.37
N LEU A 217 -14.71 -0.04 -5.13
CA LEU A 217 -15.99 0.41 -4.57
C LEU A 217 -16.48 1.72 -5.20
N TYR A 218 -15.58 2.62 -5.57
CA TYR A 218 -15.95 3.79 -6.39
C TYR A 218 -16.54 3.37 -7.73
N VAL A 219 -15.90 2.42 -8.43
CA VAL A 219 -16.41 1.91 -9.71
C VAL A 219 -17.80 1.29 -9.52
N ASP A 220 -18.00 0.46 -8.48
CA ASP A 220 -19.31 -0.12 -8.19
C ASP A 220 -20.38 0.95 -7.88
N LEU A 221 -20.04 1.92 -7.03
CA LEU A 221 -20.94 3.01 -6.64
C LEU A 221 -21.35 3.88 -7.82
N LEU A 222 -20.38 4.30 -8.66
CA LEU A 222 -20.63 5.19 -9.79
C LEU A 222 -21.41 4.48 -10.91
N THR A 223 -21.10 3.21 -11.18
CA THR A 223 -21.83 2.42 -12.19
C THR A 223 -23.27 2.11 -11.78
N HIS A 224 -23.55 2.08 -10.47
CA HIS A 224 -24.87 1.79 -9.92
C HIS A 224 -25.51 2.96 -9.18
N TRP A 225 -25.05 4.19 -9.43
CA TRP A 225 -25.41 5.41 -8.67
C TRP A 225 -26.91 5.53 -8.41
N TRP A 226 -27.72 5.39 -9.46
CA TRP A 226 -29.18 5.54 -9.41
C TRP A 226 -29.91 4.42 -8.68
N ARG A 227 -29.25 3.29 -8.42
CA ARG A 227 -29.83 2.10 -7.78
C ARG A 227 -29.46 2.00 -6.31
N ILE A 228 -28.45 2.75 -5.87
CA ILE A 228 -27.97 2.75 -4.49
C ILE A 228 -28.69 3.87 -3.73
N PRO A 229 -29.53 3.54 -2.73
CA PRO A 229 -30.07 4.55 -1.84
C PRO A 229 -28.94 5.32 -1.17
N GLU A 230 -29.07 6.63 -1.05
CA GLU A 230 -28.05 7.49 -0.42
C GLU A 230 -26.67 7.40 -1.09
N ALA A 231 -26.60 7.18 -2.41
CA ALA A 231 -25.33 7.08 -3.16
C ALA A 231 -24.36 8.24 -2.88
N ALA A 232 -24.87 9.46 -2.74
CA ALA A 232 -24.06 10.63 -2.37
C ALA A 232 -23.40 10.49 -0.99
N TRP A 233 -24.10 9.92 -0.01
CA TRP A 233 -23.57 9.67 1.33
C TRP A 233 -22.49 8.59 1.32
N GLU A 234 -22.71 7.50 0.56
CA GLU A 234 -21.69 6.47 0.37
C GLU A 234 -20.45 7.03 -0.35
N PHE A 235 -20.64 7.92 -1.33
CA PHE A 235 -19.54 8.63 -1.99
C PHE A 235 -18.75 9.49 -1.00
N CYS A 236 -19.42 10.26 -0.14
CA CYS A 236 -18.77 11.06 0.89
C CYS A 236 -17.96 10.21 1.88
N LYS A 237 -18.45 9.02 2.26
CA LYS A 237 -17.68 8.09 3.12
C LYS A 237 -16.42 7.59 2.44
N LEU A 238 -16.53 7.16 1.17
CA LEU A 238 -15.38 6.72 0.39
C LEU A 238 -14.37 7.86 0.22
N LEU A 239 -14.85 9.07 -0.06
CA LEU A 239 -14.02 10.26 -0.22
C LEU A 239 -13.27 10.61 1.07
N THR A 240 -13.99 10.59 2.19
CA THR A 240 -13.39 10.81 3.51
C THR A 240 -12.29 9.78 3.79
N LEU A 241 -12.55 8.51 3.52
CA LEU A 241 -11.55 7.44 3.70
C LEU A 241 -10.33 7.63 2.80
N THR A 242 -10.53 7.98 1.52
CA THR A 242 -9.44 8.23 0.57
C THR A 242 -8.60 9.44 0.99
N VAL A 243 -9.23 10.54 1.40
CA VAL A 243 -8.51 11.74 1.86
C VAL A 243 -7.72 11.46 3.13
N ILE A 244 -8.30 10.79 4.13
CA ILE A 244 -7.59 10.40 5.35
C ILE A 244 -6.40 9.49 5.01
N GLY A 245 -6.58 8.54 4.11
CA GLY A 245 -5.50 7.66 3.67
C GLY A 245 -4.36 8.42 2.98
N LEU A 246 -4.67 9.40 2.11
CA LEU A 246 -3.65 10.23 1.47
C LEU A 246 -2.93 11.16 2.46
N ILE A 247 -3.65 11.69 3.45
CA ILE A 247 -3.02 12.45 4.55
C ILE A 247 -2.09 11.54 5.36
N SER A 248 -2.49 10.29 5.61
CA SER A 248 -1.64 9.31 6.30
C SER A 248 -0.38 8.95 5.51
N GLY A 249 -0.36 9.14 4.19
CA GLY A 249 0.81 8.89 3.35
C GLY A 249 1.98 9.85 3.60
N TYR A 250 1.78 10.92 4.37
CA TYR A 250 2.86 11.77 4.88
C TYR A 250 3.50 11.24 6.16
N LEU A 251 2.95 10.18 6.74
CA LEU A 251 3.50 9.55 7.92
C LEU A 251 4.65 8.59 7.57
N PRO A 252 5.58 8.38 8.51
CA PRO A 252 6.73 7.48 8.36
C PRO A 252 6.41 6.07 7.86
N GLY A 253 7.08 5.63 6.79
CA GLY A 253 6.92 4.29 6.21
C GLY A 253 5.66 4.10 5.37
N LEU A 254 4.84 5.15 5.22
CA LEU A 254 3.70 5.21 4.30
C LEU A 254 4.08 6.05 3.08
N ASP A 255 3.36 5.85 1.98
CA ASP A 255 3.72 6.44 0.71
C ASP A 255 2.49 6.72 -0.15
N ASN A 256 2.31 7.98 -0.54
CA ASN A 256 1.21 8.38 -1.40
C ASN A 256 1.31 7.85 -2.83
N PHE A 257 2.50 7.56 -3.35
CA PHE A 257 2.63 6.90 -4.65
C PHE A 257 2.14 5.44 -4.59
N VAL A 258 2.32 4.76 -3.44
CA VAL A 258 1.67 3.46 -3.20
C VAL A 258 0.15 3.62 -3.17
N HIS A 259 -0.38 4.58 -2.42
CA HIS A 259 -1.83 4.82 -2.36
C HIS A 259 -2.43 5.12 -3.75
N ILE A 260 -1.81 6.02 -4.51
CA ILE A 260 -2.25 6.44 -5.84
C ILE A 260 -2.13 5.28 -6.83
N GLY A 261 -0.99 4.57 -6.86
CA GLY A 261 -0.80 3.41 -7.74
C GLY A 261 -1.82 2.32 -7.47
N GLY A 262 -2.11 2.05 -6.19
CA GLY A 262 -3.15 1.13 -5.77
C GLY A 262 -4.54 1.56 -6.24
N PHE A 263 -4.88 2.84 -6.07
CA PHE A 263 -6.16 3.41 -6.51
C PHE A 263 -6.34 3.30 -8.04
N VAL A 264 -5.31 3.63 -8.81
CA VAL A 264 -5.33 3.52 -10.30
C VAL A 264 -5.51 2.06 -10.73
N ALA A 265 -4.75 1.12 -10.16
CA ALA A 265 -4.92 -0.31 -10.43
C ALA A 265 -6.34 -0.79 -10.08
N GLY A 266 -6.88 -0.32 -8.95
CA GLY A 266 -8.22 -0.66 -8.50
C GLY A 266 -9.34 -0.15 -9.40
N ILE A 267 -9.21 1.04 -9.99
CA ILE A 267 -10.16 1.53 -11.01
C ILE A 267 -10.16 0.58 -12.20
N LEU A 268 -8.98 0.28 -12.76
CA LEU A 268 -8.84 -0.55 -13.96
C LEU A 268 -9.35 -1.98 -13.70
N LEU A 269 -8.97 -2.60 -12.57
CA LEU A 269 -9.45 -3.92 -12.20
C LEU A 269 -10.94 -3.92 -11.83
N GLY A 270 -11.42 -2.87 -11.18
CA GLY A 270 -12.84 -2.68 -10.88
C GLY A 270 -13.69 -2.67 -12.15
N LEU A 271 -13.24 -2.00 -13.20
CA LEU A 271 -13.89 -2.00 -14.52
C LEU A 271 -13.93 -3.40 -15.16
N VAL A 272 -12.94 -4.26 -14.90
CA VAL A 272 -12.94 -5.65 -15.39
C VAL A 272 -13.88 -6.54 -14.56
N VAL A 273 -13.77 -6.46 -13.24
CA VAL A 273 -14.42 -7.39 -12.28
C VAL A 273 -15.90 -7.04 -12.04
N MET A 274 -16.24 -5.76 -11.89
CA MET A 274 -17.59 -5.35 -11.49
C MET A 274 -18.61 -5.38 -12.62
N LEU A 275 -18.19 -5.43 -13.89
CA LEU A 275 -19.11 -5.61 -15.02
C LEU A 275 -19.84 -6.97 -15.02
N ASP A 276 -19.45 -7.92 -14.17
CA ASP A 276 -20.16 -9.19 -13.96
C ASP A 276 -21.08 -9.21 -12.73
N MET A 277 -20.95 -8.25 -11.81
CA MET A 277 -21.60 -8.31 -10.49
C MET A 277 -23.07 -7.86 -10.48
N SER A 278 -23.67 -7.57 -11.64
CA SER A 278 -25.12 -7.36 -11.75
C SER A 278 -25.86 -8.70 -11.73
N PRO A 279 -26.48 -9.13 -10.61
CA PRO A 279 -27.13 -10.43 -10.51
C PRO A 279 -28.57 -10.38 -11.08
N ARG A 280 -28.98 -9.27 -11.71
CA ARG A 280 -30.39 -9.00 -12.04
C ARG A 280 -30.76 -9.06 -13.52
N ARG A 281 -29.86 -9.51 -14.40
CA ARG A 281 -30.25 -9.80 -15.79
C ARG A 281 -29.55 -11.03 -16.35
N ARG A 282 -29.69 -12.17 -15.66
CA ARG A 282 -29.34 -13.48 -16.23
C ARG A 282 -30.29 -13.90 -17.36
N GLN A 283 -31.32 -13.13 -17.72
CA GLN A 283 -32.30 -13.63 -18.72
C GLN A 283 -33.13 -12.65 -19.54
N GLU A 284 -32.83 -11.35 -19.58
CA GLU A 284 -33.45 -10.48 -20.58
C GLU A 284 -32.37 -10.04 -21.59
N THR A 285 -32.34 -10.76 -22.72
CA THR A 285 -31.95 -10.26 -24.05
C THR A 285 -30.69 -9.40 -24.14
N THR A 286 -29.58 -9.75 -23.45
CA THR A 286 -28.29 -9.21 -23.90
C THR A 286 -27.97 -9.83 -25.25
N THR A 287 -28.07 -9.05 -26.31
CA THR A 287 -27.67 -9.47 -27.66
C THR A 287 -26.25 -10.04 -27.64
N VAL A 288 -25.93 -10.93 -28.59
CA VAL A 288 -24.56 -11.43 -28.77
C VAL A 288 -23.58 -10.24 -28.89
N ALA A 289 -24.00 -9.18 -29.58
CA ALA A 289 -23.28 -7.92 -29.67
C ALA A 289 -22.96 -7.29 -28.29
N ALA A 290 -23.92 -7.21 -27.37
CA ALA A 290 -23.68 -6.68 -26.02
C ALA A 290 -22.76 -7.56 -25.15
N ARG A 291 -22.72 -8.87 -25.41
CA ARG A 291 -21.74 -9.77 -24.77
C ARG A 291 -20.34 -9.56 -25.35
N LEU A 292 -20.22 -9.50 -26.67
CA LEU A 292 -18.95 -9.24 -27.36
C LEU A 292 -18.38 -7.87 -26.99
N ALA A 293 -19.22 -6.84 -26.92
CA ALA A 293 -18.80 -5.50 -26.51
C ALA A 293 -18.23 -5.47 -25.08
N ARG A 294 -18.84 -6.19 -24.14
CA ARG A 294 -18.31 -6.31 -22.76
C ARG A 294 -16.97 -7.04 -22.71
N TRP A 295 -16.82 -8.13 -23.49
CA TRP A 295 -15.54 -8.83 -23.58
C TRP A 295 -14.46 -7.99 -24.25
N ALA A 296 -14.78 -7.29 -25.34
CA ALA A 296 -13.89 -6.37 -26.01
C ALA A 296 -13.43 -5.25 -25.06
N PHE A 297 -14.36 -4.65 -24.31
CA PHE A 297 -14.05 -3.65 -23.29
C PHE A 297 -13.09 -4.20 -22.22
N ARG A 298 -13.32 -5.42 -21.72
CA ARG A 298 -12.40 -6.06 -20.75
C ARG A 298 -11.02 -6.27 -21.33
N ILE A 299 -10.93 -6.77 -22.56
CA ILE A 299 -9.65 -6.97 -23.25
C ILE A 299 -8.90 -5.64 -23.37
N VAL A 300 -9.60 -4.56 -23.75
CA VAL A 300 -9.01 -3.22 -23.82
C VAL A 300 -8.51 -2.76 -22.47
N VAL A 301 -9.30 -2.89 -21.39
CA VAL A 301 -8.87 -2.46 -20.04
C VAL A 301 -7.70 -3.30 -19.52
N ILE A 302 -7.69 -4.62 -19.77
CA ILE A 302 -6.58 -5.50 -19.43
C ILE A 302 -5.32 -5.10 -20.22
N ALA A 303 -5.45 -4.79 -21.50
CA ALA A 303 -4.34 -4.32 -22.33
C ALA A 303 -3.80 -2.98 -21.82
N LEU A 304 -4.67 -2.03 -21.47
CA LEU A 304 -4.27 -0.75 -20.87
C LEU A 304 -3.52 -0.95 -19.55
N PHE A 305 -4.00 -1.84 -18.69
CA PHE A 305 -3.31 -2.18 -17.44
C PHE A 305 -1.94 -2.82 -17.70
N ALA A 306 -1.85 -3.76 -18.64
CA ALA A 306 -0.60 -4.39 -19.04
C ALA A 306 0.41 -3.38 -19.62
N VAL A 307 -0.06 -2.44 -20.45
CA VAL A 307 0.75 -1.34 -20.98
C VAL A 307 1.23 -0.43 -19.85
N ALA A 308 0.35 -0.02 -18.93
CA ALA A 308 0.74 0.80 -17.78
C ALA A 308 1.79 0.10 -16.90
N CYS A 309 1.64 -1.20 -16.66
CA CYS A 309 2.60 -2.03 -15.95
C CYS A 309 3.94 -2.15 -16.71
N GLY A 310 3.90 -2.37 -18.03
CA GLY A 310 5.09 -2.44 -18.87
C GLY A 310 5.85 -1.11 -18.94
N LEU A 311 5.14 0.02 -19.04
CA LEU A 311 5.74 1.35 -19.04
C LEU A 311 6.39 1.68 -17.70
N THR A 312 5.72 1.36 -16.59
CA THR A 312 6.26 1.59 -15.24
C THR A 312 7.45 0.68 -14.93
N LEU A 313 7.41 -0.60 -15.34
CA LEU A 313 8.57 -1.51 -15.27
C LEU A 313 9.73 -1.00 -16.14
N ASN A 314 9.46 -0.52 -17.35
CA ASN A 314 10.51 0.02 -18.22
C ASN A 314 11.11 1.30 -17.62
N ALA A 315 10.29 2.21 -17.09
CA ALA A 315 10.76 3.40 -16.39
C ALA A 315 11.62 3.04 -15.17
N PHE A 316 11.19 2.03 -14.41
CA PHE A 316 11.96 1.42 -13.33
C PHE A 316 13.33 0.95 -13.88
N TYR A 317 13.40 0.02 -14.82
CA TYR A 317 14.69 -0.50 -15.29
C TYR A 317 15.61 0.51 -16.00
N GLN A 318 15.07 1.58 -16.58
CA GLN A 318 15.88 2.65 -17.18
C GLN A 318 16.51 3.61 -16.16
N GLY A 319 16.23 3.46 -14.87
CA GLY A 319 16.74 4.37 -13.83
C GLY A 319 16.20 5.80 -13.97
N LYS A 320 15.12 6.00 -14.74
CA LYS A 320 14.47 7.30 -14.89
C LYS A 320 13.63 7.60 -13.66
N GLN A 321 14.30 8.01 -12.59
CA GLN A 321 13.63 8.64 -11.45
C GLN A 321 13.34 10.09 -11.79
N GLU A 322 12.28 10.29 -12.57
CA GLU A 322 11.71 11.62 -12.74
C GLU A 322 10.90 11.96 -11.50
N VAL A 323 11.58 12.42 -10.46
CA VAL A 323 10.92 13.12 -9.37
C VAL A 323 10.45 14.46 -9.95
N CYS A 324 9.25 14.44 -10.54
CA CYS A 324 8.61 15.66 -11.03
C CYS A 324 8.59 16.70 -9.90
N SER A 325 8.94 17.95 -10.24
CA SER A 325 9.14 19.04 -9.27
C SER A 325 7.93 19.25 -8.33
N VAL A 326 6.72 19.02 -8.84
CA VAL A 326 5.48 19.12 -8.05
C VAL A 326 5.12 17.80 -7.36
N CYS A 327 5.53 16.65 -7.91
CA CYS A 327 5.26 15.34 -7.32
C CYS A 327 5.99 15.11 -5.99
N MET A 328 7.06 15.86 -5.71
CA MET A 328 7.70 15.88 -4.39
C MET A 328 6.70 16.17 -3.25
N TYR A 329 5.68 17.00 -3.51
CA TYR A 329 4.66 17.35 -2.52
C TYR A 329 3.68 16.22 -2.19
N LEU A 330 3.71 15.13 -2.96
CA LEU A 330 2.98 13.91 -2.62
C LEU A 330 3.77 13.07 -1.61
N ALA A 331 5.11 13.14 -1.62
CA ALA A 331 5.96 12.43 -0.66
C ALA A 331 6.12 13.20 0.67
N CYS A 332 6.14 14.53 0.63
CA CYS A 332 6.35 15.36 1.81
C CYS A 332 5.62 16.70 1.71
N LEU A 333 5.37 17.35 2.85
CA LEU A 333 4.87 18.73 2.88
C LEU A 333 6.04 19.69 3.15
N PRO A 334 6.09 20.89 2.54
CA PRO A 334 7.14 21.89 2.77
C PRO A 334 6.88 22.65 4.08
N VAL A 335 6.67 21.90 5.17
CA VAL A 335 6.39 22.43 6.51
C VAL A 335 7.53 21.98 7.41
N GLY A 336 8.32 22.93 7.91
CA GLY A 336 9.52 22.65 8.69
C GLY A 336 10.49 21.74 7.93
N ASN A 337 11.05 20.74 8.64
CA ASN A 337 12.08 19.85 8.08
C ASN A 337 11.50 18.55 7.49
N MET A 338 10.19 18.47 7.20
CA MET A 338 9.54 17.22 6.74
C MET A 338 10.11 16.70 5.41
N CYS A 339 10.32 17.57 4.42
CA CYS A 339 10.89 17.14 3.13
C CYS A 339 12.37 16.76 3.22
N GLN A 340 13.16 17.49 4.03
CA GLN A 340 14.54 17.12 4.32
C GLN A 340 14.61 15.76 5.04
N ALA A 341 13.70 15.52 5.98
CA ALA A 341 13.56 14.24 6.67
C ALA A 341 13.16 13.09 5.72
N ALA A 342 12.38 13.37 4.68
CA ALA A 342 12.01 12.42 3.63
C ALA A 342 13.11 12.23 2.55
N GLY A 343 14.26 12.90 2.67
CA GLY A 343 15.35 12.81 1.68
C GLY A 343 15.06 13.52 0.37
N VAL A 344 14.16 14.50 0.40
CA VAL A 344 13.77 15.31 -0.76
C VAL A 344 14.47 16.66 -0.67
N ALA A 345 15.33 16.96 -1.64
CA ALA A 345 15.90 18.29 -1.81
C ALA A 345 14.85 19.20 -2.45
N LEU A 346 14.36 20.20 -1.71
CA LEU A 346 13.48 21.22 -2.26
C LEU A 346 14.30 22.14 -3.19
N PRO A 347 13.75 22.54 -4.35
CA PRO A 347 14.39 23.45 -5.29
C PRO A 347 14.58 24.86 -4.72
#